data_AF-A0AAJ2ZEX8-F1
#
_entry.id   AF-A0AAJ2ZEX8-F1
#
_cell.length_a   1.000
_cell.length_b   1.000
_cell.length_c   1.000
_cell.angle_alpha   90.00
_cell.angle_beta   90.00
_cell.angle_gamma   90.00
#
_symmetry.space_group_name_H-M   'P 1'
#
loop_
_entity.id
_entity.type
_entity.pdbx_description
1 polymer ?
#
loop_
_entity_poly.entity_id
_entity_poly.type
_entity_poly.pdbx_seq_one_letter_code
_entity_poly.pdbx_strand_id
1 'polypeptide(L)'
;MAKRKAGATAPADTGWWRTGLMASVFLLLGAALVVGSILCRWRLSERADRLRGEGVPVTATVTDRAGGGGRGSGIDRIEIYYMYGPAQYHTWIPCAGVTGCHSTPEPELTVWVDPAEPERFVAENGHTDGSLSFLMSWTTIPMGGAFAAVGGAGLGLVLHVKRSGRASANQPSQGRRGRGGRRR
;
A
#
# COMPACT_ATOMS: atom_id res chain seq x y z
N MET A 1 -52.41 40.03 -18.38
CA MET A 1 -52.05 39.18 -17.22
C MET A 1 -51.52 37.84 -17.74
N ALA A 2 -50.20 37.62 -17.74
CA ALA A 2 -49.61 36.35 -18.15
C ALA A 2 -48.94 35.68 -16.95
N LYS A 3 -49.36 34.43 -16.69
CA LYS A 3 -49.13 33.63 -15.49
C LYS A 3 -47.94 32.69 -15.73
N ARG A 4 -46.99 32.74 -14.80
CA ARG A 4 -45.78 31.90 -14.56
C ARG A 4 -45.61 30.62 -15.41
N LYS A 5 -44.36 30.37 -15.82
CA LYS A 5 -43.68 29.09 -15.51
C LYS A 5 -42.28 29.37 -14.99
N ALA A 6 -42.11 29.15 -13.68
CA ALA A 6 -40.80 29.08 -13.05
C ALA A 6 -40.04 27.93 -13.71
N GLY A 7 -38.90 28.23 -14.33
CA GLY A 7 -37.98 27.22 -14.81
C GLY A 7 -37.54 26.38 -13.62
N ALA A 8 -37.84 25.08 -13.68
CA ALA A 8 -37.32 24.11 -12.74
C ALA A 8 -35.79 24.18 -12.78
N THR A 9 -35.21 24.61 -11.66
CA THR A 9 -33.78 24.50 -11.41
C THR A 9 -33.37 23.04 -11.57
N ALA A 10 -32.51 22.77 -12.55
CA ALA A 10 -31.90 21.47 -12.75
C ALA A 10 -31.23 21.00 -11.44
N PRO A 11 -31.28 19.70 -11.10
CA PRO A 11 -30.69 19.20 -9.87
C PRO A 11 -29.20 19.50 -9.85
N ALA A 12 -28.79 20.25 -8.84
CA ALA A 12 -27.41 20.57 -8.54
C ALA A 12 -26.59 19.29 -8.35
N ASP A 13 -25.37 19.31 -8.89
CA ASP A 13 -24.21 18.81 -8.17
C ASP A 13 -24.16 17.28 -7.88
N THR A 14 -24.26 16.44 -8.90
CA THR A 14 -23.87 15.02 -8.81
C THR A 14 -22.37 14.78 -8.96
N GLY A 15 -21.64 15.75 -9.52
CA GLY A 15 -20.20 15.64 -9.82
C GLY A 15 -19.32 15.57 -8.57
N TRP A 16 -19.50 16.50 -7.62
CA TRP A 16 -18.65 16.59 -6.42
C TRP A 16 -18.80 15.37 -5.48
N TRP A 17 -19.99 14.75 -5.42
CA TRP A 17 -20.22 13.54 -4.64
C TRP A 17 -19.41 12.37 -5.20
N ARG A 18 -19.42 12.19 -6.53
CA ARG A 18 -18.60 11.17 -7.21
C ARG A 18 -17.11 11.40 -6.99
N THR A 19 -16.65 12.64 -7.10
CA THR A 19 -15.24 12.99 -6.88
C THR A 19 -14.82 12.74 -5.43
N GLY A 20 -15.65 13.13 -4.44
CA GLY A 20 -15.39 12.89 -3.03
C GLY A 20 -15.35 11.40 -2.68
N LEU A 21 -16.22 10.60 -3.30
CA LEU A 21 -16.26 9.15 -3.09
C LEU A 21 -15.01 8.47 -3.67
N MET A 22 -14.61 8.82 -4.90
CA MET A 22 -13.36 8.30 -5.50
C MET A 22 -12.12 8.73 -4.71
N ALA A 23 -12.04 10.00 -4.29
CA ALA A 23 -10.95 10.48 -3.45
C ALA A 23 -10.85 9.72 -2.12
N SER A 24 -12.00 9.41 -1.51
CA SER A 24 -12.06 8.59 -0.28
C SER A 24 -11.58 7.17 -0.52
N VAL A 25 -11.98 6.54 -1.64
CA VAL A 25 -11.52 5.19 -2.00
C VAL A 25 -10.00 5.17 -2.19
N PHE A 26 -9.43 6.12 -2.94
CA PHE A 26 -7.98 6.21 -3.13
C PHE A 26 -7.23 6.43 -1.81
N LEU A 27 -7.76 7.29 -0.93
CA LEU A 27 -7.17 7.55 0.38
C LEU A 27 -7.18 6.30 1.26
N LEU A 28 -8.31 5.61 1.34
CA LEU A 28 -8.43 4.38 2.13
C LEU A 28 -7.55 3.26 1.57
N LEU A 29 -7.51 3.10 0.25
CA LEU A 29 -6.66 2.11 -0.41
C LEU A 29 -5.17 2.38 -0.13
N GLY A 30 -4.73 3.64 -0.28
CA GLY A 30 -3.37 4.05 0.01
C GLY A 30 -3.00 3.86 1.49
N ALA A 31 -3.88 4.26 2.41
CA ALA A 31 -3.67 4.07 3.84
C ALA A 31 -3.61 2.60 4.24
N ALA A 32 -4.52 1.77 3.71
CA ALA A 32 -4.53 0.33 3.95
C ALA A 32 -3.25 -0.34 3.44
N LEU A 33 -2.75 0.06 2.27
CA LEU A 33 -1.48 -0.44 1.73
C LEU A 33 -0.30 -0.07 2.64
N VAL A 34 -0.20 1.19 3.07
CA VAL A 34 0.90 1.65 3.93
C VAL A 34 0.87 0.93 5.28
N VAL A 35 -0.27 0.95 5.96
CA VAL A 35 -0.43 0.32 7.27
C VAL A 35 -0.26 -1.20 7.19
N GLY A 36 -0.83 -1.83 6.17
CA GLY A 36 -0.69 -3.26 5.91
C GLY A 36 0.77 -3.66 5.69
N SER A 37 1.53 -2.91 4.87
CA SER A 37 2.95 -3.16 4.65
C SER A 37 3.79 -3.01 5.92
N ILE A 38 3.51 -2.00 6.75
CA ILE A 38 4.23 -1.79 8.02
C ILE A 38 3.94 -2.93 9.00
N LEU A 39 2.67 -3.28 9.20
CA LEU A 39 2.27 -4.35 10.11
C LEU A 39 2.80 -5.72 9.65
N CYS A 40 2.75 -6.00 8.35
CA CYS A 40 3.36 -7.22 7.80
C CYS A 40 4.86 -7.26 8.10
N ARG A 41 5.59 -6.16 7.88
CA ARG A 41 7.04 -6.09 8.17
C ARG A 41 7.34 -6.35 9.64
N TRP A 42 6.58 -5.73 10.54
CA TRP A 42 6.80 -5.88 11.97
C TRP A 42 6.50 -7.32 12.44
N ARG A 43 5.39 -7.91 11.97
CA ARG A 43 5.06 -9.30 12.30
C ARG A 43 6.09 -10.29 11.75
N LEU A 44 6.65 -10.01 10.57
CA LEU A 44 7.71 -10.84 9.99
C LEU A 44 9.02 -10.70 10.74
N SER A 45 9.39 -9.50 11.22
CA SER A 45 10.60 -9.33 12.02
C SER A 45 10.50 -10.06 13.35
N GLU A 46 9.38 -9.92 14.06
CA GLU A 46 9.15 -10.64 15.32
C GLU A 46 9.20 -12.15 15.13
N ARG A 47 8.60 -12.66 14.05
CA ARG A 47 8.65 -14.08 13.73
C ARG A 47 10.07 -14.54 13.39
N ALA A 48 10.81 -13.76 12.61
CA ALA A 48 12.19 -14.07 12.27
C ALA A 48 13.07 -14.12 13.53
N ASP A 49 12.93 -13.16 14.43
CA ASP A 49 13.70 -13.11 15.68
C ASP A 49 13.34 -14.28 16.60
N ARG A 50 12.04 -14.60 16.71
CA ARG A 50 11.59 -15.78 17.46
C ARG A 50 12.15 -17.08 16.87
N LEU A 51 12.05 -17.27 15.56
CA LEU A 51 12.55 -18.50 14.93
C LEU A 51 14.07 -18.63 15.03
N ARG A 52 14.82 -17.53 14.98
CA ARG A 52 16.27 -17.58 15.22
C ARG A 52 16.62 -17.94 16.67
N GLY A 53 15.81 -17.52 17.64
CA GLY A 53 16.02 -17.81 19.06
C GLY A 53 15.51 -19.17 19.53
N GLU A 54 14.38 -19.61 19.00
CA GLU A 54 13.63 -20.78 19.49
C GLU A 54 13.48 -21.90 18.44
N GLY A 55 13.70 -21.59 17.16
CA GLY A 55 13.56 -22.55 16.06
C GLY A 55 14.69 -23.55 15.98
N VAL A 56 14.42 -24.67 15.32
CA VAL A 56 15.41 -25.74 15.12
C VAL A 56 16.23 -25.42 13.87
N PRO A 57 17.56 -25.32 13.96
CA PRO A 57 18.41 -25.11 12.79
C PRO A 57 18.44 -26.39 11.94
N VAL A 58 18.17 -26.24 10.65
CA VAL A 58 18.19 -27.30 9.64
C VAL A 58 19.02 -26.82 8.46
N THR A 59 19.85 -27.71 7.90
CA THR A 59 20.57 -27.43 6.65
C THR A 59 19.62 -27.56 5.47
N ALA A 60 19.46 -26.48 4.72
CA ALA A 60 18.75 -26.47 3.45
C ALA A 60 19.73 -26.44 2.29
N THR A 61 19.42 -27.16 1.20
CA THR A 61 20.19 -27.17 -0.04
C THR A 61 19.53 -26.28 -1.08
N VAL A 62 20.35 -25.56 -1.85
CA VAL A 62 19.88 -24.74 -2.98
C VAL A 62 19.78 -25.63 -4.22
N THR A 63 18.56 -25.91 -4.67
CA THR A 63 18.29 -26.80 -5.82
C THR A 63 18.26 -26.03 -7.14
N ASP A 64 17.69 -24.82 -7.13
CA ASP A 64 17.53 -24.01 -8.33
C ASP A 64 17.73 -22.52 -8.04
N ARG A 65 18.00 -21.75 -9.09
CA ARG A 65 18.30 -20.31 -9.05
C ARG A 65 17.57 -19.64 -10.21
N ALA A 66 16.66 -18.73 -9.89
CA ALA A 66 15.94 -17.93 -10.89
C ALA A 66 16.45 -16.49 -10.88
N GLY A 67 16.89 -16.01 -12.05
CA GLY A 67 17.29 -14.62 -12.25
C GLY A 67 16.11 -13.68 -12.45
N GLY A 68 16.31 -12.40 -12.15
CA GLY A 68 15.36 -11.35 -12.49
C GLY A 68 15.37 -11.03 -13.97
N GLY A 69 14.23 -10.61 -14.51
CA GLY A 69 14.02 -10.39 -15.95
C GLY A 69 14.83 -9.26 -16.60
N GLY A 70 15.91 -8.77 -15.98
CA GLY A 70 16.75 -7.68 -16.47
C GLY A 70 18.17 -8.11 -16.86
N ARG A 71 18.77 -7.44 -17.85
CA ARG A 71 20.18 -7.64 -18.21
C ARG A 71 21.07 -7.33 -17.01
N GLY A 72 21.73 -8.36 -16.49
CA GLY A 72 22.68 -8.25 -15.37
C GLY A 72 22.04 -8.23 -13.98
N SER A 73 20.76 -8.60 -13.81
CA SER A 73 20.10 -8.52 -12.50
C SER A 73 20.52 -9.58 -11.48
N GLY A 74 21.37 -10.54 -11.87
CA GLY A 74 21.82 -11.59 -10.97
C GLY A 74 20.69 -12.58 -10.62
N ILE A 75 20.87 -13.30 -9.51
CA ILE A 75 19.91 -14.27 -9.00
C ILE A 75 18.88 -13.52 -8.15
N ASP A 76 17.61 -13.54 -8.56
CA ASP A 76 16.53 -12.84 -7.86
C ASP A 76 15.86 -13.73 -6.82
N ARG A 77 15.84 -15.05 -7.04
CA ARG A 77 15.22 -16.05 -6.16
C ARG A 77 16.02 -17.33 -6.19
N ILE A 78 16.01 -18.06 -5.09
CA ILE A 78 16.57 -19.39 -5.01
C ILE A 78 15.52 -20.37 -4.53
N GLU A 79 15.55 -21.56 -5.09
CA GLU A 79 14.78 -22.68 -4.58
C GLU A 79 15.63 -23.37 -3.53
N ILE A 80 15.05 -23.52 -2.35
CA ILE A 80 15.67 -24.25 -1.25
C ILE A 80 14.89 -25.52 -0.98
N TYR A 81 15.61 -26.51 -0.52
CA TYR A 81 15.11 -27.82 -0.17
C TYR A 81 15.62 -28.16 1.22
N TYR A 82 14.77 -28.65 2.11
CA TYR A 82 15.20 -29.14 3.42
C TYR A 82 14.35 -30.30 3.92
N MET A 83 14.94 -31.03 4.87
CA MET A 83 14.34 -32.21 5.47
C MET A 83 14.08 -31.94 6.95
N TYR A 84 12.85 -32.12 7.39
CA TYR A 84 12.50 -32.06 8.80
C TYR A 84 11.73 -33.32 9.20
N GLY A 85 12.39 -34.18 9.98
CA GLY A 85 11.90 -35.54 10.25
C GLY A 85 11.78 -36.36 8.95
N PRO A 86 10.66 -37.07 8.71
CA PRO A 86 10.44 -37.81 7.48
C PRO A 86 9.91 -36.96 6.31
N ALA A 87 9.60 -35.68 6.56
CA ALA A 87 8.92 -34.82 5.60
C ALA A 87 9.88 -33.87 4.87
N GLN A 88 9.65 -33.73 3.57
CA GLN A 88 10.44 -32.93 2.64
C GLN A 88 9.72 -31.64 2.31
N TYR A 89 10.45 -30.54 2.37
CA TYR A 89 9.95 -29.21 2.09
C TYR A 89 10.82 -28.57 1.02
N HIS A 90 10.17 -27.89 0.08
CA HIS A 90 10.84 -27.09 -0.94
C HIS A 90 10.09 -25.78 -1.11
N THR A 91 10.82 -24.69 -1.33
CA THR A 91 10.19 -23.39 -1.59
C THR A 91 11.15 -22.42 -2.26
N TRP A 92 10.57 -21.38 -2.86
CA TRP A 92 11.30 -20.27 -3.45
C TRP A 92 11.43 -19.13 -2.45
N ILE A 93 12.67 -18.77 -2.10
CA ILE A 93 12.96 -17.58 -1.31
C ILE A 93 13.53 -16.47 -2.19
N PRO A 94 13.12 -15.21 -1.98
CA PRO A 94 13.73 -14.08 -2.65
C PRO A 94 15.21 -13.94 -2.23
N CYS A 95 16.02 -13.53 -3.19
CA CYS A 95 17.46 -13.38 -3.10
C CYS A 95 17.90 -11.99 -3.62
N ALA A 96 17.04 -11.23 -4.30
CA ALA A 96 17.27 -9.81 -4.62
C ALA A 96 16.80 -8.86 -3.51
N GLY A 97 17.58 -7.80 -3.23
CA GLY A 97 17.24 -6.73 -2.30
C GLY A 97 18.34 -6.42 -1.27
N VAL A 98 18.06 -5.54 -0.31
CA VAL A 98 19.02 -5.09 0.72
C VAL A 98 19.40 -6.22 1.71
N THR A 99 18.53 -7.22 1.85
CA THR A 99 18.73 -8.42 2.68
C THR A 99 18.97 -9.69 1.84
N GLY A 100 19.06 -9.52 0.51
CA GLY A 100 19.20 -10.62 -0.43
C GLY A 100 20.62 -11.19 -0.50
N CYS A 101 20.84 -12.16 -1.38
CA CYS A 101 22.18 -12.67 -1.65
C CYS A 101 22.99 -11.61 -2.40
N HIS A 102 23.94 -10.98 -1.72
CA HIS A 102 24.88 -10.03 -2.33
C HIS A 102 25.87 -10.72 -3.29
N SER A 103 25.99 -12.04 -3.17
CA SER A 103 26.80 -12.93 -3.99
C SER A 103 26.00 -14.19 -4.32
N THR A 104 26.51 -15.01 -5.25
CA THR A 104 25.93 -16.31 -5.52
C THR A 104 25.80 -17.09 -4.21
N PRO A 105 24.59 -17.51 -3.82
CA PRO A 105 24.38 -18.23 -2.58
C PRO A 105 25.06 -19.59 -2.63
N GLU A 106 25.64 -19.97 -1.50
CA GLU A 106 26.28 -21.27 -1.30
C GLU A 106 25.30 -22.42 -1.59
N PRO A 107 25.80 -23.63 -1.90
CA PRO A 107 24.95 -24.79 -2.14
C PRO A 107 24.09 -25.16 -0.92
N GLU A 108 24.49 -24.75 0.27
CA GLU A 108 23.84 -25.04 1.54
C GLU A 108 23.64 -23.72 2.31
N LEU A 109 22.53 -23.63 3.06
CA LEU A 109 22.27 -22.53 3.98
C LEU A 109 21.53 -23.04 5.21
N THR A 110 21.64 -22.31 6.32
CA THR A 110 20.88 -22.62 7.53
C THR A 110 19.49 -22.02 7.45
N VAL A 111 18.48 -22.83 7.75
CA VAL A 111 17.10 -22.38 7.99
C VAL A 111 16.69 -22.75 9.40
N TRP A 112 16.02 -21.82 10.10
CA TRP A 112 15.43 -22.10 11.41
C TRP A 112 13.95 -22.37 11.22
N VAL A 113 13.54 -23.57 11.60
CA VAL A 113 12.20 -24.11 11.36
C VAL A 113 11.39 -24.11 12.66
N ASP A 114 10.10 -23.78 12.57
CA ASP A 114 9.16 -23.96 13.67
C ASP A 114 8.83 -25.46 13.83
N PRO A 115 9.17 -26.10 14.96
CA PRO A 115 8.91 -27.54 15.13
C PRO A 115 7.42 -27.89 15.14
N ALA A 116 6.54 -26.93 15.49
CA ALA A 116 5.10 -27.14 15.46
C ALA A 116 4.50 -26.96 14.06
N GLU A 117 5.16 -26.17 13.20
CA GLU A 117 4.71 -25.87 11.84
C GLU A 117 5.92 -25.81 10.90
N PRO A 118 6.45 -26.95 10.43
CA PRO A 118 7.75 -26.99 9.74
C PRO A 118 7.82 -26.22 8.42
N GLU A 119 6.67 -25.92 7.82
CA GLU A 119 6.56 -25.04 6.65
C GLU A 119 6.99 -23.60 6.96
N ARG A 120 6.90 -23.18 8.23
CA ARG A 120 7.33 -21.88 8.70
C ARG A 120 8.80 -21.90 9.05
N PHE A 121 9.59 -21.20 8.26
CA PHE A 121 11.02 -21.07 8.51
C PHE A 121 11.49 -19.63 8.29
N VAL A 122 12.65 -19.34 8.85
CA VAL A 122 13.46 -18.18 8.49
C VAL A 122 14.81 -18.67 7.99
N ALA A 123 15.22 -18.21 6.81
CA ALA A 123 16.54 -18.49 6.27
C ALA A 123 17.57 -17.53 6.86
N GLU A 124 18.85 -17.87 6.77
CA GLU A 124 19.97 -17.05 7.25
C GLU A 124 19.99 -15.64 6.67
N ASN A 125 19.57 -15.50 5.41
CA ASN A 125 19.36 -14.21 4.73
C ASN A 125 18.17 -13.39 5.28
N GLY A 126 17.43 -13.91 6.27
CA GLY A 126 16.28 -13.24 6.90
C GLY A 126 14.97 -13.34 6.12
N HIS A 127 14.93 -14.12 5.04
CA HIS A 127 13.71 -14.37 4.30
C HIS A 127 12.88 -15.50 4.93
N THR A 128 11.56 -15.38 4.86
CA THR A 128 10.59 -16.33 5.43
C THR A 128 9.69 -16.90 4.34
N ASP A 129 9.11 -18.07 4.63
CA ASP A 129 8.12 -18.82 3.84
C ASP A 129 6.94 -17.98 3.31
N GLY A 130 6.51 -17.01 4.10
CA GLY A 130 5.29 -16.22 3.89
C GLY A 130 5.53 -14.79 3.41
N SER A 131 6.69 -14.50 2.82
CA SER A 131 6.97 -13.18 2.27
C SER A 131 6.01 -12.90 1.11
N LEU A 132 4.82 -12.32 1.39
CA LEU A 132 3.94 -11.74 0.38
C LEU A 132 4.78 -10.71 -0.37
N SER A 133 5.43 -11.14 -1.45
CA SER A 133 6.54 -10.41 -2.07
C SER A 133 6.10 -9.03 -2.53
N PHE A 134 4.79 -8.89 -2.79
CA PHE A 134 4.11 -7.64 -3.06
C PHE A 134 4.06 -6.69 -1.85
N LEU A 135 3.63 -7.13 -0.66
CA LEU A 135 3.53 -6.28 0.54
C LEU A 135 4.89 -5.94 1.15
N MET A 136 5.88 -6.82 0.96
CA MET A 136 7.28 -6.62 1.35
C MET A 136 8.09 -5.83 0.32
N SER A 137 7.56 -5.61 -0.89
CA SER A 137 8.24 -4.79 -1.90
C SER A 137 8.41 -3.36 -1.38
N TRP A 138 9.62 -2.83 -1.52
CA TRP A 138 9.91 -1.45 -1.13
C TRP A 138 9.12 -0.43 -1.97
N THR A 139 8.62 -0.82 -3.14
CA THR A 139 7.79 0.04 -4.01
C THR A 139 6.36 0.21 -3.51
N THR A 140 5.86 -0.68 -2.65
CA THR A 140 4.47 -0.68 -2.19
C THR A 140 4.20 0.46 -1.21
N ILE A 141 5.17 0.81 -0.36
CA ILE A 141 5.08 1.95 0.56
C ILE A 141 4.96 3.30 -0.19
N PRO A 142 5.87 3.66 -1.11
CA PRO A 142 5.75 4.92 -1.85
C PRO A 142 4.54 4.94 -2.78
N MET A 143 4.14 3.80 -3.38
CA MET A 143 2.87 3.73 -4.13
C MET A 143 1.66 3.99 -3.22
N GLY A 144 1.57 3.32 -2.07
CA GLY A 144 0.50 3.54 -1.10
C GLY A 144 0.46 4.99 -0.60
N GLY A 145 1.63 5.59 -0.35
CA GLY A 145 1.78 7.00 -0.02
C GLY A 145 1.30 7.93 -1.14
N ALA A 146 1.61 7.62 -2.40
CA ALA A 146 1.14 8.40 -3.55
C ALA A 146 -0.39 8.34 -3.69
N PHE A 147 -0.99 7.16 -3.55
CA PHE A 147 -2.46 7.03 -3.55
C PHE A 147 -3.11 7.79 -2.40
N ALA A 148 -2.55 7.71 -1.20
CA ALA A 148 -3.03 8.46 -0.04
C ALA A 148 -2.92 9.98 -0.25
N ALA A 149 -1.82 10.45 -0.84
CA ALA A 149 -1.61 11.87 -1.15
C ALA A 149 -2.61 12.38 -2.21
N VAL A 150 -2.83 11.61 -3.29
CA VAL A 150 -3.81 11.97 -4.34
C VAL A 150 -5.23 11.99 -3.77
N GLY A 151 -5.61 10.95 -3.01
CA GLY A 151 -6.91 10.89 -2.34
C GLY A 151 -7.10 12.05 -1.35
N GLY A 152 -6.08 12.35 -0.55
CA GLY A 152 -6.09 13.43 0.44
C GLY A 152 -6.19 14.82 -0.21
N ALA A 153 -5.43 15.08 -1.27
CA ALA A 153 -5.49 16.33 -2.03
C ALA A 153 -6.87 16.51 -2.69
N GLY A 154 -7.41 15.45 -3.29
CA GLY A 154 -8.75 15.46 -3.88
C GLY A 154 -9.85 15.75 -2.84
N LEU A 155 -9.78 15.10 -1.68
CA LEU A 155 -10.74 15.35 -0.59
C LEU A 155 -10.61 16.78 -0.05
N GLY A 156 -9.38 17.27 0.14
CA GLY A 156 -9.09 18.62 0.58
C GLY A 156 -9.67 19.68 -0.36
N LEU A 157 -9.54 19.49 -1.68
CA LEU A 157 -10.10 20.38 -2.69
C LEU A 157 -11.64 20.42 -2.62
N VAL A 158 -12.30 19.25 -2.51
CA VAL A 158 -13.76 19.15 -2.39
C VAL A 158 -14.26 19.88 -1.13
N LEU A 159 -13.58 19.67 0.01
CA LEU A 159 -13.92 20.33 1.27
C LEU A 159 -13.69 21.85 1.19
N HIS A 160 -12.63 22.29 0.52
CA HIS A 160 -12.33 23.71 0.34
C HIS A 160 -13.40 24.41 -0.52
N VAL A 161 -13.75 23.83 -1.68
CA VAL A 161 -14.82 24.36 -2.55
C VAL A 161 -16.16 24.43 -1.82
N LYS A 162 -16.51 23.40 -1.04
CA LYS A 162 -17.75 23.40 -0.25
C LYS A 162 -17.75 24.47 0.85
N ARG A 163 -16.61 24.73 1.49
CA ARG A 163 -16.47 25.82 2.48
C ARG A 163 -16.59 27.20 1.82
N SER A 164 -15.92 27.42 0.70
CA SER A 164 -15.93 28.70 -0.03
C SER A 164 -17.31 29.02 -0.61
N GLY A 165 -18.05 28.01 -1.10
CA GLY A 165 -19.43 28.18 -1.56
C GLY A 165 -20.42 28.56 -0.44
N ARG A 166 -20.24 28.01 0.77
CA ARG A 166 -21.04 28.42 1.95
C ARG A 166 -20.72 29.84 2.41
N ALA A 167 -19.46 30.27 2.31
CA ALA A 167 -19.06 31.62 2.68
C ALA A 167 -19.69 32.68 1.76
N SER A 168 -19.78 32.43 0.45
CA SER A 168 -20.46 33.32 -0.50
C SER A 168 -21.99 33.30 -0.37
N ALA A 169 -22.60 32.15 -0.05
CA ALA A 169 -24.06 32.07 0.12
C ALA A 169 -24.58 32.83 1.36
N ASN A 170 -23.71 33.11 2.33
CA ASN A 170 -24.06 33.81 3.56
C ASN A 170 -23.72 35.31 3.52
N GLN A 171 -23.31 35.85 2.36
CA GLN A 171 -23.09 37.28 2.21
C GLN A 171 -24.47 37.96 2.06
N PRO A 172 -24.95 38.70 3.07
CA PRO A 172 -26.24 39.37 2.98
C PRO A 172 -26.12 40.39 1.84
N SER A 173 -27.05 40.32 0.90
CA SER A 173 -27.21 41.29 -0.18
C SER A 173 -27.18 42.71 0.39
N GLN A 174 -26.00 43.34 0.38
CA GLN A 174 -25.88 44.74 0.76
C GLN A 174 -26.72 45.52 -0.24
N GLY A 175 -27.78 46.10 0.31
CA GLY A 175 -28.87 46.70 -0.42
C GLY A 175 -28.37 47.65 -1.51
N ARG A 176 -28.97 47.45 -2.68
CA ARG A 176 -29.14 48.41 -3.77
C ARG A 176 -29.79 49.68 -3.22
N ARG A 177 -29.08 50.48 -2.41
CA ARG A 177 -29.51 51.81 -1.97
C ARG A 177 -29.44 52.72 -3.20
N GLY A 178 -30.63 53.18 -3.58
CA GLY A 178 -30.89 53.90 -4.81
C GLY A 178 -30.04 55.14 -4.97
N ARG A 179 -29.42 55.25 -6.14
CA ARG A 179 -28.94 56.51 -6.68
C ARG A 179 -30.10 57.18 -7.43
N GLY A 180 -31.11 57.59 -6.68
CA GLY A 180 -32.21 58.41 -7.17
C GLY A 180 -31.80 59.87 -7.21
N GLY A 181 -31.80 60.44 -8.41
CA GLY A 181 -32.20 61.82 -8.70
C GLY A 181 -31.49 62.97 -7.97
N ARG A 182 -30.65 63.71 -8.69
CA ARG A 182 -30.55 65.16 -8.49
C ARG A 182 -30.57 65.86 -9.83
N ARG A 183 -31.79 66.23 -10.25
CA ARG A 183 -32.02 67.35 -11.18
C ARG A 183 -31.86 68.64 -10.36
N ARG A 184 -30.96 69.51 -10.78
CA ARG A 184 -31.18 70.96 -10.87
C ARG A 184 -30.35 71.46 -12.04
#